data_AF-A0A7L0KJR8-F1
#
_entry.id   AF-A0A7L0KJR8-F1
#
_cell.length_a   1.000
_cell.length_b   1.000
_cell.length_c   1.000
_cell.angle_alpha   90.00
_cell.angle_beta   90.00
_cell.angle_gamma   90.00
#
_symmetry.space_group_name_H-M   'P 1'
#
loop_
_entity.id
_entity.type
_entity.pdbx_description
1 polymer ?
#
loop_
_entity_poly.entity_id
_entity_poly.type
_entity_poly.pdbx_seq_one_letter_code
_entity_poly.pdbx_strand_id
1 'polypeptide(L)'
;NEGNEYFREKDYGRAIVSYSEGLKKKCEDAELSAVLHANRGAAHFHLGNYRSALNDAIQAKKLKPTHLKAIIRGALCHMELRNFSEAIAWCEEGLRIDSKEKKLVEMRAKADKLKVNITAPEPFWRSKLTSPLISRVMMGIDLLCERNIKLVLEPSNEEEEISDGLAEISLNGFHSDNAMGAKVHLDADGNLSWPVLFLYPEHEQTDFIEAFHENSRFIDHLMVMFAELPPWDLERKYLPSNLELYFEDEERAEMYELNPEHTLLQVLQHQRYFVKAGTPTVLAFVKHSPFSKKYFTGKKVHQL
;
A
#
# COMPACT_ATOMS: atom_id res chain seq x y z
N ASN A 1 20.14 21.19 2.17
CA ASN A 1 21.28 20.26 2.36
C ASN A 1 21.13 19.39 3.59
N GLU A 2 20.76 19.94 4.76
CA GLU A 2 20.50 19.15 5.98
C GLU A 2 19.58 17.92 5.76
N GLY A 3 18.46 18.09 5.04
CA GLY A 3 17.58 16.95 4.72
C GLY A 3 18.27 15.82 3.94
N ASN A 4 19.27 16.14 3.10
CA ASN A 4 20.04 15.14 2.36
C ASN A 4 21.03 14.38 3.28
N GLU A 5 21.51 15.02 4.36
CA GLU A 5 22.34 14.37 5.37
C GLU A 5 21.49 13.36 6.14
N TYR A 6 20.35 13.78 6.70
CA TYR A 6 19.44 12.89 7.41
C TYR A 6 18.93 11.73 6.54
N PHE A 7 18.67 11.99 5.25
CA PHE A 7 18.30 10.93 4.31
C PHE A 7 19.41 9.88 4.14
N ARG A 8 20.69 10.30 4.10
CA ARG A 8 21.83 9.38 4.04
C ARG A 8 22.01 8.57 5.32
N GLU A 9 21.69 9.17 6.46
CA GLU A 9 21.66 8.50 7.76
C GLU A 9 20.45 7.56 7.93
N LYS A 10 19.56 7.48 6.92
CA LYS A 10 18.27 6.77 6.97
C LYS A 10 17.31 7.32 8.03
N ASP A 11 17.57 8.50 8.56
CA ASP A 11 16.65 9.23 9.41
C ASP A 11 15.64 9.99 8.55
N TYR A 12 14.70 9.24 7.99
CA TYR A 12 13.72 9.80 7.07
C TYR A 12 12.76 10.78 7.75
N GLY A 13 12.50 10.61 9.05
CA GLY A 13 11.65 11.51 9.84
C GLY A 13 12.23 12.92 9.91
N ARG A 14 13.49 13.06 10.34
CA ARG A 14 14.18 14.36 10.35
C ARG A 14 14.41 14.90 8.94
N ALA A 15 14.67 14.03 7.96
CA ALA A 15 14.78 14.46 6.56
C ALA A 15 13.49 15.15 6.07
N ILE A 16 12.32 14.57 6.35
CA ILE A 16 11.01 15.16 5.98
C ILE A 16 10.83 16.55 6.58
N VAL A 17 11.19 16.72 7.86
CA VAL A 17 11.10 18.01 8.54
C VAL A 17 12.00 19.05 7.84
N SER A 18 13.29 18.73 7.63
CA SER A 18 14.22 19.65 6.97
C SER A 18 13.81 20.00 5.54
N TYR A 19 13.31 19.05 4.74
CA TYR A 19 12.80 19.36 3.40
C TYR A 19 11.53 20.23 3.45
N SER A 20 10.64 19.99 4.40
CA SER A 20 9.42 20.77 4.59
C SER A 20 9.74 22.22 4.97
N GLU A 21 10.73 22.45 5.84
CA GLU A 21 11.21 23.80 6.15
C GLU A 21 11.79 24.50 4.92
N GLY A 22 12.53 23.77 4.07
CA GLY A 22 12.99 24.28 2.78
C GLY A 22 11.86 24.73 1.87
N LEU A 23 10.81 23.91 1.73
CA LEU A 23 9.63 24.22 0.92
C LEU A 23 8.82 25.40 1.48
N LYS A 24 8.76 25.57 2.81
CA LYS A 24 8.08 26.70 3.46
C LYS A 24 8.70 28.06 3.11
N LYS A 25 10.01 28.09 2.81
CA LYS A 25 10.70 29.35 2.44
C LYS A 25 10.27 29.90 1.08
N LYS A 26 9.46 29.17 0.30
CA LYS A 26 8.89 29.60 -1.00
C LYS A 26 9.92 30.27 -1.90
N CYS A 27 10.93 29.53 -2.29
CA CYS A 27 11.92 29.99 -3.27
C CYS A 27 11.27 30.09 -4.66
N GLU A 28 11.66 31.10 -5.44
CA GLU A 28 11.20 31.26 -6.83
C GLU A 28 11.82 30.23 -7.79
N ASP A 29 12.85 29.50 -7.34
CA ASP A 29 13.49 28.44 -8.10
C ASP A 29 12.59 27.18 -8.15
N ALA A 30 11.93 27.01 -9.29
CA ALA A 30 11.08 25.86 -9.58
C ALA A 30 11.85 24.54 -9.66
N GLU A 31 13.11 24.55 -10.09
CA GLU A 31 13.96 23.37 -10.17
C GLU A 31 14.33 22.89 -8.76
N LEU A 32 14.79 23.81 -7.90
CA LEU A 32 15.07 23.50 -6.51
C LEU A 32 13.81 22.99 -5.78
N SER A 33 12.66 23.63 -6.01
CA SER A 33 11.38 23.20 -5.43
C SER A 33 10.99 21.80 -5.89
N ALA A 34 11.19 21.47 -7.17
CA ALA A 34 10.94 20.12 -7.70
C ALA A 34 11.84 19.07 -7.02
N VAL A 35 13.13 19.38 -6.83
CA VAL A 35 14.09 18.51 -6.15
C VAL A 35 13.72 18.31 -4.68
N LEU A 36 13.32 19.37 -3.97
CA LEU A 36 12.90 19.28 -2.57
C LEU A 36 11.65 18.40 -2.41
N HIS A 37 10.65 18.56 -3.28
CA HIS A 37 9.50 17.67 -3.32
C HIS A 37 9.91 16.23 -3.63
N ALA A 38 10.75 15.99 -4.64
CA ALA A 38 11.20 14.64 -4.99
C ALA A 38 11.95 13.95 -3.84
N ASN A 39 12.78 14.68 -3.10
CA ASN A 39 13.55 14.16 -1.96
C ASN A 39 12.67 13.92 -0.74
N ARG A 40 11.72 14.83 -0.44
CA ARG A 40 10.75 14.63 0.64
C ARG A 40 9.84 13.44 0.35
N GLY A 41 9.37 13.31 -0.88
CA GLY A 41 8.59 12.16 -1.32
C GLY A 41 9.36 10.84 -1.22
N ALA A 42 10.67 10.86 -1.48
CA ALA A 42 11.52 9.70 -1.23
C ALA A 42 11.58 9.31 0.25
N ALA A 43 11.70 10.30 1.15
CA ALA A 43 11.74 10.04 2.59
C ALA A 43 10.39 9.50 3.10
N HIS A 44 9.28 10.09 2.67
CA HIS A 44 7.94 9.57 2.95
C HIS A 44 7.75 8.14 2.46
N PHE A 45 8.24 7.81 1.26
CA PHE A 45 8.13 6.46 0.70
C PHE A 45 8.84 5.41 1.57
N HIS A 46 10.02 5.74 2.12
CA HIS A 46 10.76 4.83 3.00
C HIS A 46 10.14 4.67 4.40
N LEU A 47 9.21 5.55 4.79
CA LEU A 47 8.44 5.43 6.02
C LEU A 47 7.07 4.75 5.81
N GLY A 48 6.75 4.31 4.58
CA GLY A 48 5.42 3.76 4.27
C GLY A 48 4.32 4.81 4.06
N ASN A 49 4.66 6.11 4.07
CA ASN A 49 3.71 7.21 3.86
C ASN A 49 3.44 7.40 2.37
N TYR A 50 2.93 6.38 1.68
CA TYR A 50 2.88 6.29 0.22
C TYR A 50 2.04 7.39 -0.43
N ARG A 51 0.96 7.84 0.22
CA ARG A 51 0.10 8.90 -0.34
C ARG A 51 0.74 10.28 -0.21
N SER A 52 1.41 10.56 0.91
CA SER A 52 2.27 11.74 1.05
C SER A 52 3.42 11.73 0.04
N ALA A 53 4.05 10.57 -0.17
CA ALA A 53 5.09 10.40 -1.18
C ALA A 53 4.59 10.63 -2.62
N LEU A 54 3.39 10.12 -2.94
CA LEU A 54 2.74 10.33 -4.23
C LEU A 54 2.43 11.81 -4.47
N ASN A 55 1.92 12.51 -3.46
CA ASN A 55 1.63 13.94 -3.55
C ASN A 55 2.89 14.75 -3.85
N ASP A 56 3.99 14.45 -3.17
CA ASP A 56 5.29 15.05 -3.44
C ASP A 56 5.79 14.72 -4.87
N ALA A 57 5.61 13.49 -5.34
CA ALA A 57 5.93 13.12 -6.72
C ALA A 57 5.08 13.89 -7.76
N ILE A 58 3.79 14.11 -7.47
CA ILE A 58 2.88 14.91 -8.32
C ILE A 58 3.33 16.37 -8.37
N GLN A 59 3.68 16.97 -7.22
CA GLN A 59 4.17 18.35 -7.20
C GLN A 59 5.51 18.49 -7.93
N ALA A 60 6.46 17.57 -7.70
CA ALA A 60 7.72 17.56 -8.41
C ALA A 60 7.53 17.44 -9.93
N LYS A 61 6.63 16.54 -10.38
CA LYS A 61 6.28 16.39 -11.79
C LYS A 61 5.59 17.64 -12.37
N LYS A 62 4.74 18.32 -11.58
CA LYS A 62 4.08 19.56 -12.01
C LYS A 62 5.10 20.69 -12.23
N LEU A 63 6.08 20.80 -11.34
CA LEU A 63 7.15 21.80 -11.43
C LEU A 63 8.14 21.46 -12.55
N LYS A 64 8.51 20.18 -12.68
CA LYS A 64 9.40 19.67 -13.71
C LYS A 64 8.83 18.38 -14.32
N PRO A 65 8.12 18.46 -15.45
CA PRO A 65 7.50 17.31 -16.11
C PRO A 65 8.50 16.23 -16.54
N THR A 66 9.77 16.59 -16.76
CA THR A 66 10.84 15.66 -17.17
C THR A 66 11.62 15.07 -15.98
N HIS A 67 11.18 15.29 -14.74
CA HIS A 67 11.88 14.81 -13.55
C HIS A 67 11.71 13.29 -13.35
N LEU A 68 12.49 12.49 -14.08
CA LEU A 68 12.36 11.03 -14.14
C LEU A 68 12.31 10.35 -12.77
N LYS A 69 13.16 10.75 -11.80
CA LYS A 69 13.15 10.18 -10.45
C LYS A 69 11.81 10.37 -9.70
N ALA A 70 11.12 11.49 -9.93
CA ALA A 70 9.83 11.76 -9.32
C ALA A 70 8.73 10.93 -10.00
N ILE A 71 8.82 10.73 -11.31
CA ILE A 71 7.91 9.85 -12.06
C ILE A 71 8.05 8.40 -11.61
N ILE A 72 9.28 7.90 -11.50
CA ILE A 72 9.56 6.56 -10.95
C ILE A 72 8.98 6.44 -9.53
N ARG A 73 9.15 7.46 -8.69
CA ARG A 73 8.58 7.47 -7.34
C ARG A 73 7.05 7.42 -7.36
N GLY A 74 6.39 8.20 -8.21
CA GLY A 74 4.93 8.19 -8.33
C GLY A 74 4.40 6.84 -8.81
N ALA A 75 5.07 6.22 -9.78
CA ALA A 75 4.75 4.86 -10.23
C ALA A 75 4.89 3.84 -9.09
N LEU A 76 5.99 3.90 -8.32
CA LEU A 76 6.16 3.05 -7.12
C LEU A 76 5.06 3.29 -6.08
N CYS A 77 4.69 4.54 -5.80
CA CYS A 77 3.64 4.83 -4.85
C CYS A 77 2.30 4.24 -5.31
N HIS A 78 1.98 4.29 -6.61
CA HIS A 78 0.77 3.66 -7.14
C HIS A 78 0.81 2.12 -7.04
N MET A 79 1.97 1.50 -7.22
CA MET A 79 2.14 0.06 -6.94
C MET A 79 1.87 -0.27 -5.47
N GLU A 80 2.43 0.52 -4.55
CA GLU A 80 2.22 0.33 -3.11
C GLU A 80 0.77 0.57 -2.68
N LEU A 81 0.12 1.57 -3.26
CA LEU A 81 -1.29 1.86 -3.05
C LEU A 81 -2.23 0.86 -3.76
N ARG A 82 -1.69 -0.14 -4.49
CA ARG A 82 -2.42 -1.13 -5.28
C ARG A 82 -3.27 -0.54 -6.42
N ASN A 83 -2.94 0.68 -6.83
CA ASN A 83 -3.53 1.41 -7.96
C ASN A 83 -2.79 1.06 -9.26
N PHE A 84 -2.94 -0.18 -9.72
CA PHE A 84 -2.12 -0.70 -10.82
C PHE A 84 -2.37 0.00 -12.16
N SER A 85 -3.61 0.46 -12.42
CA SER A 85 -3.94 1.23 -13.63
C SER A 85 -3.16 2.53 -13.71
N GLU A 86 -3.10 3.27 -12.62
CA GLU A 86 -2.34 4.50 -12.52
C GLU A 86 -0.84 4.23 -12.54
N ALA A 87 -0.37 3.15 -11.91
CA ALA A 87 1.04 2.75 -11.97
C ALA A 87 1.51 2.55 -13.42
N ILE A 88 0.69 1.87 -14.26
CA ILE A 88 0.95 1.70 -15.71
C ILE A 88 1.06 3.07 -16.40
N ALA A 89 0.09 3.96 -16.17
CA ALA A 89 0.07 5.28 -16.79
C ALA A 89 1.31 6.12 -16.43
N TRP A 90 1.76 6.07 -15.17
CA TRP A 90 3.00 6.75 -14.74
C TRP A 90 4.24 6.12 -15.35
N CYS A 91 4.30 4.78 -15.49
CA CYS A 91 5.40 4.11 -16.16
C CYS A 91 5.48 4.51 -17.63
N GLU A 92 4.34 4.55 -18.34
CA GLU A 92 4.28 4.97 -19.74
C GLU A 92 4.77 6.41 -19.94
N GLU A 93 4.39 7.33 -19.04
CA GLU A 93 4.87 8.71 -19.08
C GLU A 93 6.38 8.79 -18.89
N GLY A 94 6.94 8.06 -17.91
CA GLY A 94 8.38 8.03 -17.69
C GLY A 94 9.15 7.39 -18.86
N LEU A 95 8.57 6.36 -19.49
CA LEU A 95 9.15 5.70 -20.67
C LEU A 95 9.10 6.57 -21.93
N ARG A 96 8.23 7.59 -22.00
CA ARG A 96 8.31 8.62 -23.04
C ARG A 96 9.53 9.54 -22.87
N ILE A 97 10.01 9.72 -21.64
CA ILE A 97 11.20 10.53 -21.34
C ILE A 97 12.47 9.68 -21.53
N ASP A 98 12.49 8.48 -20.96
CA ASP A 98 13.57 7.50 -21.16
C ASP A 98 12.98 6.12 -21.44
N SER A 99 13.00 5.74 -22.72
CA SER A 99 12.42 4.47 -23.20
C SER A 99 13.18 3.22 -22.75
N LYS A 100 14.39 3.38 -22.19
CA LYS A 100 15.25 2.28 -21.74
C LYS A 100 15.36 2.21 -20.22
N GLU A 101 14.60 3.02 -19.48
CA GLU A 101 14.59 2.97 -18.02
C GLU A 101 14.04 1.62 -17.54
N LYS A 102 14.97 0.71 -17.20
CA LYS A 102 14.71 -0.68 -16.85
C LYS A 102 13.68 -0.81 -15.74
N LYS A 103 13.75 0.06 -14.72
CA LYS A 103 12.85 0.01 -13.57
C LYS A 103 11.39 0.27 -13.95
N LEU A 104 11.14 1.16 -14.91
CA LEU A 104 9.80 1.46 -15.38
C LEU A 104 9.25 0.36 -16.28
N VAL A 105 10.09 -0.25 -17.11
CA VAL A 105 9.69 -1.40 -17.96
C VAL A 105 9.25 -2.58 -17.08
N GLU A 106 10.06 -2.94 -16.09
CA GLU A 106 9.77 -4.03 -15.15
C GLU A 106 8.51 -3.76 -14.34
N MET A 107 8.38 -2.55 -13.79
CA MET A 107 7.22 -2.15 -13.00
C MET A 107 5.92 -2.13 -13.81
N ARG A 108 5.97 -1.65 -15.06
CA ARG A 108 4.81 -1.68 -15.96
C ARG A 108 4.35 -3.11 -16.22
N ALA A 109 5.29 -3.99 -16.57
CA ALA A 109 4.98 -5.41 -16.82
C ALA A 109 4.37 -6.08 -15.59
N LYS A 110 4.88 -5.76 -14.40
CA LYS A 110 4.33 -6.23 -13.12
C LYS A 110 2.92 -5.70 -12.86
N ALA A 111 2.70 -4.40 -13.05
CA ALA A 111 1.40 -3.76 -12.88
C ALA A 111 0.34 -4.32 -13.85
N ASP A 112 0.70 -4.56 -15.12
CA ASP A 112 -0.18 -5.16 -16.12
C ASP A 112 -0.67 -6.55 -15.68
N LYS A 113 0.23 -7.41 -15.18
CA LYS A 113 -0.15 -8.74 -14.67
C LYS A 113 -1.07 -8.65 -13.46
N LEU A 114 -0.71 -7.83 -12.47
CA LEU A 114 -1.49 -7.67 -11.24
C LEU A 114 -2.88 -7.12 -11.53
N LYS A 115 -3.00 -6.23 -12.52
CA LYS A 115 -4.29 -5.72 -12.99
C LYS A 115 -5.15 -6.81 -13.63
N VAL A 116 -4.57 -7.67 -14.48
CA VAL A 116 -5.29 -8.76 -15.14
C VAL A 116 -5.74 -9.84 -14.15
N ASN A 117 -4.90 -10.18 -13.17
CA ASN A 117 -5.22 -11.20 -12.16
C ASN A 117 -6.41 -10.81 -11.26
N ILE A 118 -6.77 -9.53 -11.16
CA ILE A 118 -8.00 -9.10 -10.49
C ILE A 118 -9.25 -9.65 -11.20
N THR A 119 -9.21 -9.77 -12.53
CA THR A 119 -10.37 -10.12 -13.38
C THR A 119 -10.50 -11.59 -13.73
N ALA A 120 -9.53 -12.44 -13.38
CA ALA A 120 -9.49 -13.84 -13.78
C ALA A 120 -10.04 -14.77 -12.68
N PRO A 121 -11.03 -15.63 -12.97
CA PRO A 121 -11.42 -16.72 -12.08
C PRO A 121 -10.45 -17.90 -12.25
N GLU A 122 -9.86 -18.32 -11.13
CA GLU A 122 -8.90 -19.41 -10.92
C GLU A 122 -7.44 -19.21 -11.37
N PRO A 123 -6.45 -19.65 -10.56
CA PRO A 123 -5.08 -19.22 -10.75
C PRO A 123 -4.27 -20.19 -11.64
N PHE A 124 -3.87 -19.67 -12.81
CA PHE A 124 -3.03 -20.29 -13.84
C PHE A 124 -1.65 -20.82 -13.37
N TRP A 125 -1.16 -20.38 -12.20
CA TRP A 125 0.19 -20.69 -11.70
C TRP A 125 0.39 -22.11 -11.16
N ARG A 126 -0.66 -22.93 -11.00
CA ARG A 126 -0.56 -24.35 -10.60
C ARG A 126 0.37 -25.16 -11.52
N SER A 127 0.62 -24.69 -12.74
CA SER A 127 1.44 -25.37 -13.75
C SER A 127 2.94 -25.02 -13.74
N LYS A 128 3.38 -24.01 -12.95
CA LYS A 128 4.68 -23.34 -13.17
C LYS A 128 5.71 -23.45 -12.02
N LEU A 129 5.39 -24.15 -10.93
CA LEU A 129 6.22 -24.22 -9.73
C LEU A 129 7.06 -25.53 -9.70
N THR A 130 8.21 -25.53 -9.01
CA THR A 130 9.12 -26.69 -8.82
C THR A 130 8.99 -27.34 -7.43
N SER A 131 9.32 -28.64 -7.34
CA SER A 131 8.81 -29.61 -6.34
C SER A 131 8.78 -29.20 -4.83
N PRO A 132 9.83 -28.59 -4.23
CA PRO A 132 9.80 -28.24 -2.79
C PRO A 132 9.06 -26.92 -2.50
N LEU A 133 9.24 -25.92 -3.37
CA LEU A 133 8.56 -24.62 -3.27
C LEU A 133 7.06 -24.77 -3.50
N ILE A 134 6.66 -25.65 -4.44
CA ILE A 134 5.24 -26.04 -4.64
C ILE A 134 4.61 -26.41 -3.31
N SER A 135 5.24 -27.28 -2.51
CA SER A 135 4.59 -27.85 -1.33
C SER A 135 4.27 -26.79 -0.27
N ARG A 136 5.19 -25.84 -0.02
CA ARG A 136 4.96 -24.75 0.95
C ARG A 136 3.97 -23.71 0.41
N VAL A 137 4.08 -23.37 -0.88
CA VAL A 137 3.16 -22.42 -1.52
C VAL A 137 1.75 -23.00 -1.57
N MET A 138 1.61 -24.26 -1.94
CA MET A 138 0.33 -24.96 -1.98
C MET A 138 -0.28 -25.09 -0.59
N MET A 139 0.51 -25.45 0.43
CA MET A 139 0.05 -25.45 1.82
C MET A 139 -0.46 -24.07 2.27
N GLY A 140 0.23 -23.00 1.88
CA GLY A 140 -0.23 -21.64 2.12
C GLY A 140 -1.54 -21.29 1.42
N ILE A 141 -1.71 -21.74 0.18
CA ILE A 141 -2.92 -21.50 -0.61
C ILE A 141 -4.08 -22.30 -0.04
N ASP A 142 -3.84 -23.55 0.35
CA ASP A 142 -4.82 -24.40 1.01
C ASP A 142 -5.27 -23.77 2.33
N LEU A 143 -4.34 -23.29 3.17
CA LEU A 143 -4.64 -22.56 4.42
C LEU A 143 -5.50 -21.31 4.21
N LEU A 144 -5.33 -20.61 3.08
CA LEU A 144 -6.09 -19.41 2.74
C LEU A 144 -7.45 -19.76 2.12
N CYS A 145 -7.51 -20.82 1.32
CA CYS A 145 -8.74 -21.39 0.79
C CYS A 145 -9.63 -21.95 1.90
N GLU A 146 -9.07 -22.64 2.89
CA GLU A 146 -9.77 -23.10 4.10
C GLU A 146 -10.41 -21.93 4.85
N ARG A 147 -9.72 -20.78 4.87
CA ARG A 147 -10.20 -19.54 5.48
C ARG A 147 -11.13 -18.73 4.57
N ASN A 148 -11.47 -19.20 3.36
CA ASN A 148 -12.26 -18.46 2.35
C ASN A 148 -11.68 -17.09 1.96
N ILE A 149 -10.36 -16.92 2.04
CA ILE A 149 -9.69 -15.66 1.69
C ILE A 149 -9.40 -15.63 0.19
N LYS A 150 -9.80 -14.55 -0.49
CA LYS A 150 -9.57 -14.36 -1.93
C LYS A 150 -8.32 -13.53 -2.16
N LEU A 151 -7.42 -14.04 -2.99
CA LEU A 151 -6.11 -13.43 -3.25
C LEU A 151 -5.90 -13.14 -4.72
N VAL A 152 -5.27 -12.00 -4.97
CA VAL A 152 -4.71 -11.61 -6.27
C VAL A 152 -3.20 -11.51 -6.11
N LEU A 153 -2.48 -12.50 -6.67
CA LEU A 153 -1.02 -12.64 -6.52
C LEU A 153 -0.28 -12.60 -7.86
N GLU A 154 1.03 -12.35 -7.78
CA GLU A 154 1.99 -12.66 -8.83
C GLU A 154 2.83 -13.89 -8.40
N PRO A 155 3.10 -14.88 -9.28
CA PRO A 155 4.14 -15.87 -9.04
C PRO A 155 5.53 -15.24 -9.22
N SER A 156 6.40 -15.33 -8.21
CA SER A 156 7.79 -14.88 -8.32
C SER A 156 8.59 -15.80 -9.23
N ASN A 157 9.52 -15.21 -10.00
CA ASN A 157 10.50 -15.94 -10.82
C ASN A 157 11.86 -16.08 -10.10
N GLU A 158 11.97 -15.63 -8.86
CA GLU A 158 13.24 -15.56 -8.13
C GLU A 158 13.42 -16.82 -7.29
N GLU A 159 14.42 -17.63 -7.65
CA GLU A 159 14.95 -18.71 -6.82
C GLU A 159 15.76 -18.07 -5.67
N GLU A 160 15.12 -17.70 -4.56
CA GLU A 160 15.82 -17.21 -3.37
C GLU A 160 16.23 -18.34 -2.41
N GLU A 161 17.44 -18.21 -1.84
CA GLU A 161 18.06 -19.17 -0.92
C GLU A 161 17.27 -19.38 0.38
N ILE A 162 17.24 -20.65 0.79
CA ILE A 162 16.42 -21.20 1.85
C ILE A 162 17.05 -20.89 3.21
N SER A 163 16.41 -20.04 4.01
CA SER A 163 16.71 -19.91 5.44
C SER A 163 16.02 -21.05 6.22
N ASP A 164 16.82 -21.83 6.96
CA ASP A 164 16.51 -23.10 7.63
C ASP A 164 15.66 -22.94 8.93
N GLY A 165 15.02 -21.77 9.13
CA GLY A 165 14.23 -21.49 10.32
C GLY A 165 12.84 -22.13 10.26
N LEU A 166 12.67 -23.28 10.93
CA LEU A 166 11.41 -24.03 11.09
C LEU A 166 10.27 -23.29 11.83
N ALA A 167 10.43 -22.02 12.20
CA ALA A 167 9.47 -21.24 12.98
C ALA A 167 8.79 -20.09 12.20
N GLU A 168 9.23 -19.78 10.99
CA GLU A 168 8.64 -18.73 10.17
C GLU A 168 8.24 -19.31 8.82
N ILE A 169 7.00 -19.79 8.70
CA ILE A 169 6.39 -19.94 7.38
C ILE A 169 6.00 -18.52 6.94
N SER A 170 7.01 -17.73 6.59
CA SER A 170 6.82 -16.68 5.61
C SER A 170 6.31 -17.41 4.38
N LEU A 171 5.08 -17.08 3.99
CA LEU A 171 4.38 -17.69 2.86
C LEU A 171 5.14 -17.27 1.59
N ASN A 172 6.30 -17.89 1.32
CA ASN A 172 7.32 -17.46 0.36
C ASN A 172 6.90 -17.61 -1.12
N GLY A 173 5.63 -17.96 -1.40
CA GLY A 173 5.02 -17.80 -2.73
C GLY A 173 3.99 -16.67 -2.80
N PHE A 174 3.78 -15.97 -1.69
CA PHE A 174 2.91 -14.82 -1.51
C PHE A 174 3.80 -13.62 -1.22
N HIS A 175 4.62 -13.25 -2.21
CA HIS A 175 5.43 -12.05 -2.08
C HIS A 175 4.50 -10.84 -2.06
N SER A 176 4.29 -10.31 -0.87
CA SER A 176 3.98 -8.91 -0.71
C SER A 176 5.28 -8.16 -0.96
N ASP A 177 5.55 -7.86 -2.24
CA ASP A 177 6.61 -6.93 -2.65
C ASP A 177 6.20 -5.50 -2.28
N ASN A 178 5.83 -5.30 -1.01
CA ASN A 178 5.66 -3.97 -0.48
C ASN A 178 7.04 -3.39 -0.19
N ALA A 179 7.16 -2.06 -0.32
CA ALA A 179 8.42 -1.37 -0.12
C ALA A 179 9.00 -1.50 1.31
N MET A 180 8.21 -1.93 2.29
CA MET A 180 8.65 -2.16 3.67
C MET A 180 9.23 -3.57 3.89
N GLY A 181 9.10 -4.48 2.91
CA GLY A 181 9.55 -5.87 3.03
C GLY A 181 8.70 -6.73 3.98
N ALA A 182 7.56 -6.23 4.47
CA ALA A 182 6.69 -6.98 5.37
C ALA A 182 5.92 -8.09 4.63
N LYS A 183 5.81 -9.27 5.24
CA LYS A 183 5.24 -10.48 4.63
C LYS A 183 4.16 -11.08 5.53
N VAL A 184 3.27 -11.85 4.91
CA VAL A 184 2.29 -12.65 5.66
C VAL A 184 3.03 -13.77 6.39
N HIS A 185 2.82 -13.85 7.70
CA HIS A 185 3.45 -14.86 8.55
C HIS A 185 2.39 -15.71 9.26
N LEU A 186 2.71 -16.99 9.41
CA LEU A 186 1.95 -17.95 10.18
C LEU A 186 2.62 -18.11 11.55
N ASP A 187 1.86 -17.93 12.63
CA ASP A 187 2.35 -18.17 13.99
C ASP A 187 2.34 -19.66 14.38
N ALA A 188 2.83 -19.97 15.58
CA ALA A 188 2.91 -21.34 16.10
C ALA A 188 1.53 -21.98 16.36
N ASP A 189 0.51 -21.15 16.58
CA ASP A 189 -0.87 -21.58 16.82
C ASP A 189 -1.65 -21.77 15.50
N GLY A 190 -0.99 -21.49 14.37
CA GLY A 190 -1.54 -21.62 13.04
C GLY A 190 -2.38 -20.43 12.59
N ASN A 191 -2.31 -19.27 13.26
CA ASN A 191 -2.97 -18.04 12.82
C ASN A 191 -2.09 -17.22 11.90
N LEU A 192 -2.72 -16.48 11.00
CA LEU A 192 -2.04 -15.59 10.07
C LEU A 192 -1.95 -14.16 10.61
N SER A 193 -0.86 -13.50 10.29
CA SER A 193 -0.67 -12.07 10.49
C SER A 193 -0.26 -11.40 9.19
N TRP A 194 -0.94 -10.30 8.87
CA TRP A 194 -0.91 -9.67 7.56
C TRP A 194 -0.30 -8.28 7.60
N PRO A 195 0.49 -7.88 6.59
CA PRO A 195 0.75 -6.47 6.36
C PRO A 195 -0.54 -5.79 5.90
N VAL A 196 -1.02 -4.75 6.60
CA VAL A 196 -2.29 -4.07 6.30
C VAL A 196 -2.03 -2.59 6.05
N LEU A 197 -2.66 -2.05 5.00
CA LEU A 197 -2.56 -0.66 4.60
C LEU A 197 -3.85 0.09 4.92
N PHE A 198 -3.77 1.09 5.81
CA PHE A 198 -4.85 2.04 6.05
C PHE A 198 -4.69 3.26 5.15
N LEU A 199 -5.78 3.68 4.53
CA LEU A 199 -5.86 4.85 3.67
C LEU A 199 -6.80 5.88 4.28
N TYR A 200 -6.37 7.15 4.32
CA TYR A 200 -7.16 8.28 4.79
C TYR A 200 -7.39 9.27 3.64
N PRO A 201 -8.44 9.08 2.82
CA PRO A 201 -8.57 9.82 1.57
C PRO A 201 -8.76 11.33 1.77
N GLU A 202 -9.34 11.77 2.90
CA GLU A 202 -9.57 13.20 3.21
C GLU A 202 -8.27 14.00 3.31
N HIS A 203 -7.24 13.39 3.91
CA HIS A 203 -5.94 14.03 4.12
C HIS A 203 -4.85 13.51 3.20
N GLU A 204 -5.19 12.59 2.30
CA GLU A 204 -4.25 11.92 1.41
C GLU A 204 -3.07 11.31 2.21
N GLN A 205 -3.40 10.63 3.31
CA GLN A 205 -2.44 9.97 4.19
C GLN A 205 -2.62 8.45 4.18
N THR A 206 -1.61 7.74 4.66
CA THR A 206 -1.63 6.29 4.84
C THR A 206 -0.88 5.90 6.09
N ASP A 207 -1.31 4.80 6.71
CA ASP A 207 -0.53 4.08 7.71
C ASP A 207 -0.34 2.64 7.27
N PHE A 208 0.84 2.10 7.54
CA PHE A 208 1.21 0.73 7.23
C PHE A 208 1.43 -0.04 8.53
N ILE A 209 0.69 -1.13 8.70
CA ILE A 209 0.83 -2.05 9.82
C ILE A 209 1.55 -3.28 9.30
N GLU A 210 2.76 -3.54 9.79
CA GLU A 210 3.59 -4.66 9.32
C GLU A 210 2.99 -6.04 9.64
N ALA A 211 2.33 -6.14 10.80
CA ALA A 211 1.82 -7.39 11.36
C ALA A 211 0.45 -7.18 12.03
N PHE A 212 -0.63 -7.35 11.27
CA PHE A 212 -2.00 -7.34 11.74
C PHE A 212 -2.49 -8.78 11.91
N HIS A 213 -2.64 -9.22 13.15
CA HIS A 213 -3.08 -10.58 13.46
C HIS A 213 -4.53 -10.84 13.04
N GLU A 214 -4.82 -11.97 12.40
CA GLU A 214 -6.12 -12.22 11.75
C GLU A 214 -7.30 -12.22 12.73
N ASN A 215 -7.07 -12.53 14.01
CA ASN A 215 -8.08 -12.50 15.06
C ASN A 215 -8.12 -11.18 15.85
N SER A 216 -7.26 -10.21 15.54
CA SER A 216 -7.32 -8.87 16.14
C SER A 216 -8.47 -8.06 15.54
N ARG A 217 -9.13 -7.24 16.36
CA ARG A 217 -10.19 -6.34 15.89
C ARG A 217 -9.62 -5.06 15.33
N PHE A 218 -10.33 -4.44 14.39
CA PHE A 218 -9.94 -3.13 13.87
C PHE A 218 -9.92 -2.05 14.94
N ILE A 219 -10.88 -2.06 15.86
CA ILE A 219 -10.96 -1.06 16.94
C ILE A 219 -9.73 -1.07 17.84
N ASP A 220 -9.16 -2.23 18.14
CA ASP A 220 -7.97 -2.36 18.98
C ASP A 220 -6.75 -1.69 18.31
N HIS A 221 -6.58 -1.89 17.01
CA HIS A 221 -5.53 -1.21 16.24
C HIS A 221 -5.78 0.30 16.12
N LEU A 222 -7.02 0.72 15.83
CA LEU A 222 -7.36 2.15 15.75
C LEU A 222 -7.08 2.87 17.07
N MET A 223 -7.36 2.25 18.22
CA MET A 223 -7.06 2.82 19.52
C MET A 223 -5.56 3.09 19.72
N VAL A 224 -4.69 2.20 19.23
CA VAL A 224 -3.24 2.38 19.31
C VAL A 224 -2.76 3.42 18.29
N MET A 225 -3.22 3.33 17.05
CA MET A 225 -2.82 4.23 15.95
C MET A 225 -3.16 5.70 16.25
N PHE A 226 -4.34 5.93 16.84
CA PHE A 226 -4.84 7.26 17.17
C PHE A 226 -4.79 7.56 18.68
N ALA A 227 -3.93 6.86 19.43
CA ALA A 227 -3.64 7.19 20.83
C ALA A 227 -3.07 8.61 20.95
N GLU A 228 -2.20 8.97 20.00
CA GLU A 228 -1.74 10.33 19.76
C GLU A 228 -2.36 10.86 18.47
N LEU A 229 -2.84 12.11 18.49
CA LEU A 229 -3.44 12.72 17.32
C LEU A 229 -2.37 12.95 16.25
N PRO A 230 -2.58 12.47 15.01
CA PRO A 230 -1.59 12.64 13.97
C PRO A 230 -1.44 14.13 13.62
N PRO A 231 -0.22 14.57 13.23
CA PRO A 231 0.06 15.99 13.00
C PRO A 231 -0.74 16.59 11.82
N TRP A 232 -1.28 15.75 10.94
CA TRP A 232 -2.11 16.15 9.82
C TRP A 232 -3.60 16.31 10.17
N ASP A 233 -4.06 15.82 11.33
CA ASP A 233 -5.44 15.98 11.81
C ASP A 233 -5.59 17.27 12.62
N LEU A 234 -5.52 18.40 11.92
CA LEU A 234 -5.62 19.74 12.53
C LEU A 234 -6.95 19.98 13.26
N GLU A 235 -8.01 19.31 12.81
CA GLU A 235 -9.37 19.45 13.35
C GLU A 235 -9.68 18.42 14.44
N ARG A 236 -8.74 17.51 14.75
CA ARG A 236 -8.84 16.49 15.80
C ARG A 236 -10.06 15.58 15.63
N LYS A 237 -10.36 15.21 14.39
CA LYS A 237 -11.55 14.44 14.00
C LYS A 237 -11.30 12.93 13.97
N TYR A 238 -10.05 12.49 13.83
CA TYR A 238 -9.66 11.09 13.67
C TYR A 238 -9.55 10.41 15.03
N LEU A 239 -10.71 10.25 15.69
CA LEU A 239 -10.85 9.51 16.94
C LEU A 239 -11.43 8.11 16.64
N PRO A 240 -10.99 7.04 17.31
CA PRO A 240 -11.48 5.67 17.02
C PRO A 240 -13.01 5.53 17.02
N SER A 241 -13.71 6.22 17.93
CA SER A 241 -15.19 6.21 17.99
C SER A 241 -15.87 6.94 16.83
N ASN A 242 -15.14 7.84 16.17
CA ASN A 242 -15.62 8.74 15.12
C ASN A 242 -15.20 8.30 13.71
N LEU A 243 -14.51 7.16 13.60
CA LEU A 243 -14.09 6.61 12.31
C LEU A 243 -15.09 5.56 11.80
N GLU A 244 -15.30 5.58 10.49
CA GLU A 244 -15.96 4.53 9.71
C GLU A 244 -14.92 3.91 8.78
N LEU A 245 -14.91 2.58 8.72
CA LEU A 245 -13.97 1.82 7.91
C LEU A 245 -14.67 1.22 6.71
N TYR A 246 -13.97 1.12 5.57
CA TYR A 246 -14.52 0.59 4.33
C TYR A 246 -13.48 -0.19 3.53
N PHE A 247 -13.94 -1.06 2.64
CA PHE A 247 -13.17 -1.45 1.45
C PHE A 247 -13.97 -1.17 0.18
N GLU A 248 -13.25 -1.10 -0.94
CA GLU A 248 -13.82 -0.83 -2.26
C GLU A 248 -13.80 -2.10 -3.11
N ASP A 249 -14.95 -2.45 -3.67
CA ASP A 249 -15.07 -3.39 -4.78
C ASP A 249 -14.86 -2.62 -6.08
N GLU A 250 -13.61 -2.58 -6.54
CA GLU A 250 -13.23 -1.82 -7.73
C GLU A 250 -13.91 -2.30 -9.01
N GLU A 251 -14.29 -3.59 -9.12
CA GLU A 251 -14.98 -4.09 -10.31
C GLU A 251 -16.37 -3.48 -10.45
N ARG A 252 -17.05 -3.28 -9.32
CA ARG A 252 -18.42 -2.77 -9.28
C ARG A 252 -18.51 -1.29 -8.94
N ALA A 253 -17.40 -0.67 -8.56
CA ALA A 253 -17.35 0.67 -7.97
C ALA A 253 -18.32 0.80 -6.76
N GLU A 254 -18.41 -0.26 -5.96
CA GLU A 254 -19.25 -0.34 -4.75
C GLU A 254 -18.38 -0.28 -3.49
N MET A 255 -18.91 0.31 -2.43
CA MET A 255 -18.25 0.47 -1.14
C MET A 255 -18.89 -0.44 -0.10
N TYR A 256 -18.08 -0.98 0.80
CA TYR A 256 -18.52 -1.89 1.84
C TYR A 256 -18.01 -1.38 3.19
N GLU A 257 -18.93 -0.96 4.06
CA GLU A 257 -18.67 -0.51 5.42
C GLU A 257 -18.31 -1.69 6.31
N LEU A 258 -17.24 -1.54 7.08
CA LEU A 258 -16.74 -2.52 8.03
C LEU A 258 -17.17 -2.13 9.44
N ASN A 259 -17.65 -3.11 10.20
CA ASN A 259 -17.79 -2.95 11.65
C ASN A 259 -16.40 -2.98 12.32
N PRO A 260 -15.94 -1.92 13.01
CA PRO A 260 -14.63 -1.91 13.68
C PRO A 260 -14.46 -2.98 14.76
N GLU A 261 -15.56 -3.55 15.28
CA GLU A 261 -15.52 -4.67 16.24
C GLU A 261 -15.20 -6.02 15.59
N HIS A 262 -15.29 -6.13 14.25
CA HIS A 262 -14.91 -7.35 13.55
C HIS A 262 -13.39 -7.54 13.52
N THR A 263 -12.98 -8.80 13.41
CA THR A 263 -11.59 -9.17 13.20
C THR A 263 -11.18 -9.00 11.74
N LEU A 264 -9.88 -8.95 11.48
CA LEU A 264 -9.36 -8.95 10.11
C LEU A 264 -9.86 -10.17 9.32
N LEU A 265 -9.82 -11.37 9.91
CA LEU A 265 -10.26 -12.61 9.27
C LEU A 265 -11.73 -12.53 8.79
N GLN A 266 -12.62 -11.98 9.62
CA GLN A 266 -14.03 -11.83 9.27
C GLN A 266 -14.23 -10.93 8.05
N VAL A 267 -13.41 -9.89 7.90
CA VAL A 267 -13.44 -9.00 6.74
C VAL A 267 -12.84 -9.66 5.50
N LEU A 268 -11.71 -10.37 5.65
CA LEU A 268 -11.05 -11.07 4.54
C LEU A 268 -11.89 -12.23 3.97
N GLN A 269 -12.78 -12.80 4.79
CA GLN A 269 -13.74 -13.84 4.41
C GLN A 269 -14.89 -13.33 3.54
N HIS A 270 -15.07 -12.01 3.42
CA HIS A 270 -16.18 -11.46 2.67
C HIS A 270 -16.05 -11.75 1.17
N GLN A 271 -17.15 -12.15 0.52
CA GLN A 271 -17.14 -12.61 -0.88
C GLN A 271 -16.68 -11.55 -1.89
N ARG A 272 -16.73 -10.27 -1.54
CA ARG A 272 -16.28 -9.16 -2.40
C ARG A 272 -14.95 -8.56 -1.95
N TYR A 273 -14.32 -9.10 -0.91
CA TYR A 273 -12.99 -8.67 -0.50
C TYR A 273 -11.93 -9.47 -1.26
N PHE A 274 -10.99 -8.79 -1.91
CA PHE A 274 -9.88 -9.40 -2.63
C PHE A 274 -8.57 -8.79 -2.13
N VAL A 275 -7.72 -9.61 -1.52
CA VAL A 275 -6.41 -9.18 -1.04
C VAL A 275 -5.46 -9.05 -2.24
N LYS A 276 -4.97 -7.82 -2.47
CA LYS A 276 -4.10 -7.50 -3.62
C LYS A 276 -2.64 -7.52 -3.22
N ALA A 277 -1.85 -8.34 -3.92
CA ALA A 277 -0.42 -8.51 -3.68
C ALA A 277 -0.11 -8.74 -2.18
N GLY A 278 -0.89 -9.58 -1.51
CA GLY A 278 -0.68 -9.98 -0.12
C GLY A 278 -0.89 -8.89 0.94
N THR A 279 -1.46 -7.74 0.59
CA THR A 279 -1.67 -6.62 1.52
C THR A 279 -3.13 -6.19 1.51
N PRO A 280 -3.92 -6.52 2.55
CA PRO A 280 -5.25 -5.97 2.73
C PRO A 280 -5.20 -4.44 2.82
N THR A 281 -6.15 -3.78 2.16
CA THR A 281 -6.30 -2.33 2.16
C THR A 281 -7.62 -1.95 2.82
N VAL A 282 -7.60 -0.97 3.71
CA VAL A 282 -8.77 -0.44 4.42
C VAL A 282 -8.81 1.07 4.28
N LEU A 283 -9.98 1.60 3.92
CA LEU A 283 -10.24 3.04 3.84
C LEU A 283 -10.87 3.50 5.15
N ALA A 284 -10.34 4.55 5.75
CA ALA A 284 -10.89 5.14 6.96
C ALA A 284 -11.40 6.56 6.70
N PHE A 285 -12.62 6.85 7.16
CA PHE A 285 -13.28 8.14 7.02
C PHE A 285 -13.80 8.63 8.37
N VAL A 286 -13.91 9.94 8.51
CA VAL A 286 -14.61 10.55 9.64
C VAL A 286 -16.13 10.49 9.41
N LYS A 287 -16.85 10.01 10.43
CA LYS A 287 -18.33 9.91 10.45
C LYS A 287 -18.97 11.22 10.00
N HIS A 288 -19.81 11.12 8.97
CA HIS A 288 -20.61 12.22 8.43
C HIS A 288 -19.83 13.51 8.06
N SER A 289 -18.51 13.42 7.82
CA SER A 289 -17.72 14.57 7.41
C SER A 289 -18.18 15.11 6.05
N PRO A 290 -17.98 16.42 5.77
CA PRO A 290 -18.27 16.97 4.44
C PRO A 290 -17.53 16.22 3.32
N PHE A 291 -16.30 15.77 3.62
CA PHE A 291 -15.50 14.98 2.69
C PHE A 291 -16.12 13.60 2.45
N SER A 292 -16.50 12.85 3.49
CA SER A 292 -17.08 11.51 3.32
C SER A 292 -18.37 11.57 2.52
N LYS A 293 -19.27 12.53 2.81
CA LYS A 293 -20.49 12.77 2.01
C LYS A 293 -20.20 13.00 0.53
N LYS A 294 -19.20 13.82 0.23
CA LYS A 294 -18.78 14.09 -1.15
C LYS A 294 -18.15 12.86 -1.80
N TYR A 295 -17.29 12.13 -1.07
CA TYR A 295 -16.61 10.93 -1.56
C TYR A 295 -17.58 9.82 -1.95
N PHE A 296 -18.63 9.62 -1.16
CA PHE A 296 -19.65 8.61 -1.41
C PHE A 296 -20.76 9.06 -2.37
N THR A 297 -20.73 10.32 -2.86
CA THR A 297 -21.74 10.81 -3.79
C THR A 297 -21.71 10.00 -5.08
N GLY A 298 -22.80 9.29 -5.38
CA GLY A 298 -22.92 8.43 -6.56
C GLY A 298 -22.35 7.02 -6.41
N LYS A 299 -21.77 6.68 -5.25
CA LYS A 299 -21.35 5.31 -4.93
C LYS A 299 -22.45 4.56 -4.17
N LYS A 300 -22.60 3.27 -4.42
CA LYS A 300 -23.43 2.40 -3.57
C LYS A 300 -22.61 1.96 -2.37
N VAL A 301 -23.21 2.02 -1.19
CA VAL A 301 -22.59 1.63 0.07
C VAL A 301 -23.39 0.49 0.70
N HIS A 302 -22.70 -0.59 1.06
CA HIS A 302 -23.24 -1.77 1.73
C HIS A 302 -22.65 -1.87 3.14
N GLN A 303 -23.34 -2.51 4.08
CA GLN A 303 -22.83 -2.78 5.43
C GLN A 303 -22.50 -4.26 5.57
N LEU A 304 -21.34 -4.57 6.18
CA LEU A 304 -20.96 -5.93 6.57
C LEU A 304 -21.48 -6.31 7.95
#